data_AF-X1DB79-F1
#
_entry.id   AF-X1DB79-F1
#
_cell.length_a   1.000
_cell.length_b   1.000
_cell.length_c   1.000
_cell.angle_alpha   90.00
_cell.angle_beta   90.00
_cell.angle_gamma   90.00
#
_symmetry.space_group_name_H-M   'P 1'
#
loop_
_entity.id
_entity.type
_entity.pdbx_description
1 polymer ?
#
loop_
_entity_poly.entity_id
_entity_poly.type
_entity_poly.pdbx_seq_one_letter_code
_entity_poly.pdbx_strand_id
1 'polypeptide(L)'
;REKIFSQVDQEWIDSYSSGIFTEFMEQRAPGHTVAGKNIWNMGFLNFKKQIQKSIEKLNFFNDPDAFAKREQLKAMDITADSIISYAMRHSEKALKLAEKESNPIRKEELEKIAEVCSNIPANAPKTFWEALQHYWFIHLGVITEYNTWDAFNPGRLDQ
;
A
#
# COMPACT_ATOMS: atom_id res chain seq x y z
N ARG A 1 7.31 21.34 -1.61
CA ARG A 1 8.27 22.45 -1.81
C ARG A 1 7.97 23.70 -0.98
N GLU A 2 6.93 24.49 -1.27
CA GLU A 2 6.70 25.81 -0.64
C GLU A 2 6.74 25.79 0.90
N LYS A 3 6.04 24.84 1.52
CA LYS A 3 6.06 24.67 2.99
C LYS A 3 7.48 24.46 3.54
N ILE A 4 8.31 23.66 2.88
CA ILE A 4 9.70 23.40 3.32
C ILE A 4 10.52 24.70 3.22
N PHE A 5 10.48 25.36 2.07
CA PHE A 5 11.28 26.57 1.81
C PHE A 5 10.83 27.76 2.69
N SER A 6 9.59 27.76 3.19
CA SER A 6 9.11 28.77 4.14
C SER A 6 9.54 28.53 5.60
N GLN A 7 10.20 27.40 5.91
CA GLN A 7 10.54 26.97 7.27
C GLN A 7 12.06 26.75 7.47
N VAL A 8 12.87 27.07 6.45
CA VAL A 8 14.33 26.95 6.49
C VAL A 8 14.98 28.34 6.46
N ASP A 9 16.17 28.44 7.04
CA ASP A 9 16.91 29.71 7.11
C ASP A 9 17.53 30.09 5.75
N GLN A 10 17.87 31.38 5.60
CA GLN A 10 18.47 31.89 4.36
C GLN A 10 19.77 31.19 3.99
N GLU A 11 20.62 30.85 4.97
CA GLU A 11 21.88 30.13 4.75
C GLU A 11 21.66 28.75 4.11
N TRP A 12 20.56 28.08 4.48
CA TRP A 12 20.16 26.80 3.88
C TRP A 12 19.77 27.00 2.41
N ILE A 13 18.99 28.04 2.11
CA ILE A 13 18.54 28.36 0.75
C ILE A 13 19.74 28.72 -0.14
N ASP A 14 20.67 29.53 0.36
CA ASP A 14 21.87 29.94 -0.37
C ASP A 14 22.77 28.74 -0.67
N SER A 15 22.92 27.82 0.29
CA SER A 15 23.67 26.58 0.12
C SER A 15 23.04 25.63 -0.90
N TYR A 16 21.71 25.44 -0.83
CA TYR A 16 20.94 24.66 -1.81
C TYR A 16 21.05 25.28 -3.21
N SER A 17 20.86 26.60 -3.33
CA SER A 17 20.89 27.32 -4.61
C SER A 17 22.28 27.36 -5.25
N SER A 18 23.32 27.29 -4.42
CA SER A 18 24.72 27.16 -4.86
C SER A 18 25.12 25.73 -5.21
N GLY A 19 24.22 24.74 -5.03
CA GLY A 19 24.47 23.34 -5.37
C GLY A 19 25.34 22.58 -4.38
N ILE A 20 25.42 23.03 -3.11
CA ILE A 20 26.20 22.34 -2.07
C ILE A 20 25.54 21.03 -1.63
N PHE A 21 24.20 21.01 -1.59
CA PHE A 21 23.39 19.81 -1.33
C PHE A 21 22.03 19.93 -2.05
N THR A 22 21.27 18.84 -2.05
CA THR A 22 19.88 18.79 -2.58
C THR A 22 18.89 18.40 -1.47
N GLU A 23 17.60 18.66 -1.69
CA GLU A 23 16.51 18.31 -0.77
C GLU A 23 15.59 17.27 -1.40
N PHE A 24 15.64 16.02 -0.92
CA PHE A 24 14.93 14.91 -1.55
C PHE A 24 13.40 15.02 -1.43
N MET A 25 12.90 15.64 -0.38
CA MET A 25 11.46 15.73 -0.10
C MET A 25 10.82 16.99 -0.71
N GLU A 26 11.55 17.76 -1.52
CA GLU A 26 10.98 18.97 -2.13
C GLU A 26 9.82 18.67 -3.09
N GLN A 27 9.88 17.52 -3.77
CA GLN A 27 8.97 17.10 -4.84
C GLN A 27 8.42 15.67 -4.68
N ARG A 28 8.99 14.87 -3.77
CA ARG A 28 8.60 13.47 -3.55
C ARG A 28 8.36 13.20 -2.06
N ALA A 29 7.55 12.19 -1.76
CA ALA A 29 7.41 11.70 -0.40
C ALA A 29 8.66 10.90 0.02
N PRO A 30 8.98 10.83 1.33
CA PRO A 30 10.20 10.17 1.82
C PRO A 30 10.39 8.76 1.26
N GLY A 31 9.37 7.90 1.32
CA GLY A 31 9.44 6.57 0.73
C GLY A 31 10.61 5.74 1.27
N HIS A 32 11.43 5.21 0.36
CA HIS A 32 12.69 4.52 0.65
C HIS A 32 12.54 3.41 1.71
N THR A 33 11.56 2.53 1.47
CA THR A 33 11.23 1.42 2.36
C THR A 33 10.99 0.13 1.57
N VAL A 34 11.06 -0.99 2.27
CA VAL A 34 10.98 -2.35 1.71
C VAL A 34 9.91 -3.14 2.45
N ALA A 35 9.21 -4.01 1.72
CA ALA A 35 8.20 -4.88 2.30
C ALA A 35 8.81 -5.81 3.37
N GLY A 36 8.09 -5.96 4.49
CA GLY A 36 8.37 -6.99 5.49
C GLY A 36 7.58 -8.27 5.22
N LYS A 37 7.79 -9.29 6.06
CA LYS A 37 7.17 -10.62 5.92
C LYS A 37 5.63 -10.66 5.95
N ASN A 38 4.97 -9.61 6.42
CA ASN A 38 3.52 -9.63 6.59
C ASN A 38 2.78 -9.69 5.25
N ILE A 39 3.37 -9.18 4.16
CA ILE A 39 2.76 -9.24 2.82
C ILE A 39 2.60 -10.68 2.30
N TRP A 40 3.30 -11.64 2.91
CA TRP A 40 3.26 -13.06 2.54
C TRP A 40 2.36 -13.88 3.45
N ASN A 41 2.14 -13.42 4.68
CA ASN A 41 1.53 -14.22 5.75
C ASN A 41 0.17 -13.68 6.21
N MET A 42 -0.24 -12.50 5.74
CA MET A 42 -1.44 -11.81 6.19
C MET A 42 -2.19 -11.18 5.03
N GLY A 43 -3.52 -11.20 5.10
CA GLY A 43 -4.37 -10.36 4.28
C GLY A 43 -4.80 -9.09 5.01
N PHE A 44 -5.39 -8.14 4.28
CA PHE A 44 -5.87 -6.88 4.84
C PHE A 44 -7.01 -7.05 5.85
N LEU A 45 -7.79 -8.14 5.77
CA LEU A 45 -8.76 -8.47 6.83
C LEU A 45 -8.09 -8.81 8.17
N ASN A 46 -6.87 -9.37 8.15
CA ASN A 46 -6.11 -9.58 9.39
C ASN A 46 -5.65 -8.24 9.97
N PHE A 47 -5.20 -7.30 9.13
CA PHE A 47 -4.82 -5.96 9.58
C PHE A 47 -6.01 -5.18 10.14
N LYS A 48 -7.18 -5.21 9.48
CA LYS A 48 -8.41 -4.59 10.02
C LYS A 48 -8.76 -5.13 11.42
N LYS A 49 -8.67 -6.44 11.65
CA LYS A 49 -8.88 -7.03 12.99
C LYS A 49 -7.88 -6.51 14.02
N GLN A 50 -6.61 -6.32 13.65
CA GLN A 50 -5.61 -5.75 14.56
C GLN A 50 -5.86 -4.27 14.83
N ILE A 51 -6.26 -3.51 13.81
CA ILE A 51 -6.62 -2.09 13.92
C ILE A 51 -7.78 -1.92 14.90
N GLN A 52 -8.86 -2.69 14.77
CA GLN A 52 -10.01 -2.61 15.68
C GLN A 52 -9.61 -2.94 17.13
N LYS A 53 -8.83 -4.02 17.33
CA LYS A 53 -8.28 -4.36 18.66
C LYS A 53 -7.40 -3.25 19.24
N SER A 54 -6.66 -2.52 18.40
CA SER A 54 -5.85 -1.39 18.84
C SER A 54 -6.72 -0.19 19.23
N ILE A 55 -7.79 0.08 18.48
CA ILE A 55 -8.76 1.15 18.80
C ILE A 55 -9.46 0.86 20.14
N GLU A 56 -9.90 -0.37 20.36
CA GLU A 56 -10.57 -0.80 21.60
C GLU A 56 -9.69 -0.63 22.85
N LYS A 57 -8.36 -0.66 22.69
CA LYS A 57 -7.38 -0.53 23.78
C LYS A 57 -6.95 0.90 24.05
N LEU A 58 -7.40 1.89 23.28
CA LEU A 58 -7.02 3.28 23.48
C LEU A 58 -7.54 3.80 24.82
N ASN A 59 -6.65 4.42 25.60
CA ASN A 59 -6.99 5.01 26.89
C ASN A 59 -7.25 6.51 26.74
N PHE A 60 -8.49 6.90 26.43
CA PHE A 60 -8.86 8.31 26.27
C PHE A 60 -8.76 9.16 27.53
N PHE A 61 -8.62 8.56 28.71
CA PHE A 61 -8.54 9.29 29.97
C PHE A 61 -7.10 9.67 30.33
N ASN A 62 -6.12 8.80 30.02
CA ASN A 62 -4.74 8.98 30.47
C ASN A 62 -3.71 9.10 29.33
N ASP A 63 -4.10 8.84 28.08
CA ASP A 63 -3.22 8.99 26.92
C ASP A 63 -3.62 10.23 26.12
N PRO A 64 -2.85 11.34 26.21
CA PRO A 64 -3.17 12.58 25.50
C PRO A 64 -3.15 12.41 23.97
N ASP A 65 -2.47 11.39 23.45
CA ASP A 65 -2.41 11.09 22.02
C ASP A 65 -3.51 10.13 21.56
N ALA A 66 -4.36 9.63 22.46
CA ALA A 66 -5.37 8.62 22.15
C ALA A 66 -6.28 9.04 20.98
N PHE A 67 -6.65 10.31 20.91
CA PHE A 67 -7.46 10.83 19.81
C PHE A 67 -6.71 10.78 18.47
N ALA A 68 -5.47 11.27 18.42
CA ALA A 68 -4.64 11.24 17.21
C ALA A 68 -4.38 9.80 16.74
N LYS A 69 -4.07 8.89 17.68
CA LYS A 69 -3.90 7.45 17.42
C LYS A 69 -5.18 6.85 16.82
N ARG A 70 -6.36 7.19 17.35
CA ARG A 70 -7.64 6.71 16.81
C ARG A 70 -7.84 7.15 15.36
N GLU A 71 -7.58 8.42 15.05
CA GLU A 71 -7.79 8.93 13.68
C GLU A 71 -6.80 8.31 12.69
N GLN A 72 -5.55 8.09 13.10
CA GLN A 72 -4.59 7.34 12.29
C GLN A 72 -5.05 5.89 12.05
N LEU A 73 -5.51 5.19 13.09
CA LEU A 73 -6.01 3.81 12.98
C LEU A 73 -7.24 3.72 12.07
N LYS A 74 -8.16 4.68 12.13
CA LYS A 74 -9.30 4.77 11.20
C LYS A 74 -8.85 4.97 9.75
N ALA A 75 -7.86 5.84 9.51
CA ALA A 75 -7.32 6.02 8.17
C ALA A 75 -6.71 4.73 7.61
N MET A 76 -6.01 3.96 8.45
CA MET A 76 -5.49 2.63 8.07
C MET A 76 -6.61 1.64 7.75
N ASP A 77 -7.72 1.64 8.51
CA ASP A 77 -8.87 0.76 8.28
C ASP A 77 -9.55 1.02 6.92
N ILE A 78 -9.69 2.31 6.56
CA ILE A 78 -10.23 2.75 5.26
C ILE A 78 -9.28 2.40 4.11
N THR A 79 -7.97 2.55 4.33
CA THR A 79 -6.95 2.20 3.33
C THR A 79 -6.98 0.70 3.04
N ALA A 80 -7.18 -0.13 4.07
CA ALA A 80 -7.35 -1.57 3.91
C ALA A 80 -8.58 -1.93 3.05
N ASP A 81 -9.71 -1.24 3.20
CA ASP A 81 -10.88 -1.47 2.33
C ASP A 81 -10.63 -1.02 0.89
N SER A 82 -9.86 0.06 0.72
CA SER A 82 -9.54 0.63 -0.59
C SER A 82 -8.74 -0.35 -1.46
N ILE A 83 -7.72 -0.99 -0.89
CA ILE A 83 -6.90 -1.97 -1.64
C ILE A 83 -7.64 -3.28 -1.90
N ILE A 84 -8.50 -3.73 -0.96
CA ILE A 84 -9.38 -4.89 -1.18
C ILE A 84 -10.33 -4.61 -2.34
N SER A 85 -10.95 -3.42 -2.33
CA SER A 85 -11.87 -3.00 -3.40
C SER A 85 -11.16 -2.84 -4.75
N TYR A 86 -9.90 -2.38 -4.74
CA TYR A 86 -9.08 -2.30 -5.96
C TYR A 86 -8.84 -3.68 -6.59
N ALA A 87 -8.55 -4.70 -5.80
CA ALA A 87 -8.39 -6.08 -6.28
C ALA A 87 -9.72 -6.69 -6.75
N MET A 88 -10.82 -6.48 -6.03
CA MET A 88 -12.15 -6.94 -6.45
C MET A 88 -12.56 -6.38 -7.81
N ARG A 89 -12.26 -5.10 -8.09
CA ARG A 89 -12.47 -4.50 -9.42
C ARG A 89 -11.68 -5.20 -10.52
N HIS A 90 -10.47 -5.67 -10.23
CA HIS A 90 -9.68 -6.45 -11.18
C HIS A 90 -10.26 -7.84 -11.39
N SER A 91 -10.76 -8.48 -10.32
CA SER A 91 -11.48 -9.75 -10.42
C SER A 91 -12.70 -9.64 -11.34
N GLU A 92 -13.57 -8.66 -11.10
CA GLU A 92 -14.74 -8.40 -11.93
C GLU A 92 -14.38 -8.08 -13.39
N LYS A 93 -13.31 -7.31 -13.61
CA LYS A 93 -12.86 -6.97 -14.95
C LYS A 93 -12.31 -8.20 -15.68
N ALA A 94 -11.57 -9.07 -15.00
CA ALA A 94 -11.03 -10.30 -15.57
C ALA A 94 -12.15 -11.26 -15.99
N LEU A 95 -13.20 -11.44 -15.17
CA LEU A 95 -14.39 -12.23 -15.54
C LEU A 95 -15.08 -11.68 -16.80
N LYS A 96 -15.31 -10.37 -16.86
CA LYS A 96 -15.92 -9.72 -18.04
C LYS A 96 -15.08 -9.87 -19.32
N LEU A 97 -13.76 -10.00 -19.18
CA LEU A 97 -12.87 -10.28 -20.30
C LEU A 97 -12.92 -11.76 -20.69
N ALA A 98 -12.93 -12.68 -19.72
CA ALA A 98 -13.04 -14.12 -19.95
C ALA A 98 -14.32 -14.50 -20.71
N GLU A 99 -15.45 -13.87 -20.39
CA GLU A 99 -16.74 -14.06 -21.08
C GLU A 99 -16.67 -13.76 -22.58
N LYS A 100 -15.77 -12.85 -22.99
CA LYS A 100 -15.62 -12.39 -24.38
C LYS A 100 -14.41 -13.00 -25.07
N GLU A 101 -13.63 -13.82 -24.36
CA GLU A 101 -12.40 -14.39 -24.88
C GLU A 101 -12.71 -15.67 -25.67
N SER A 102 -12.13 -15.75 -26.87
CA SER A 102 -12.31 -16.86 -27.81
C SER A 102 -11.20 -17.90 -27.69
N ASN A 103 -9.99 -17.48 -27.29
CA ASN A 103 -8.89 -18.41 -27.05
C ASN A 103 -9.11 -19.13 -25.71
N PRO A 104 -9.30 -20.47 -25.72
CA PRO A 104 -9.61 -21.22 -24.50
C PRO A 104 -8.51 -21.09 -23.43
N ILE A 105 -7.24 -21.03 -23.83
CA ILE A 105 -6.10 -20.88 -22.90
C ILE A 105 -6.17 -19.53 -22.20
N ARG A 106 -6.39 -18.45 -22.96
CA ARG A 106 -6.46 -17.10 -22.39
C ARG A 106 -7.70 -16.91 -21.51
N LYS A 107 -8.81 -17.55 -21.86
CA LYS A 107 -10.02 -17.55 -21.06
C LYS A 107 -9.76 -18.17 -19.68
N GLU A 108 -9.12 -19.34 -19.64
CA GLU A 108 -8.74 -20.01 -18.40
C GLU A 108 -7.80 -19.14 -17.55
N GLU A 109 -6.81 -18.48 -18.16
CA GLU A 109 -5.95 -17.53 -17.46
C GLU A 109 -6.72 -16.36 -16.82
N LEU A 110 -7.70 -15.79 -17.54
CA LEU A 110 -8.52 -14.69 -17.04
C LEU A 110 -9.45 -15.13 -15.90
N GLU A 111 -10.04 -16.32 -16.01
CA GLU A 111 -10.80 -16.94 -14.93
C GLU A 111 -9.90 -17.18 -13.70
N LYS A 112 -8.66 -17.60 -13.91
CA LYS A 112 -7.69 -17.76 -12.82
C LYS A 112 -7.28 -16.44 -12.18
N ILE A 113 -7.05 -15.39 -12.97
CA ILE A 113 -6.79 -14.04 -12.46
C ILE A 113 -7.97 -13.56 -11.61
N ALA A 114 -9.21 -13.80 -12.07
CA ALA A 114 -10.40 -13.42 -11.33
C ALA A 114 -10.49 -14.14 -9.99
N GLU A 115 -10.26 -15.46 -9.97
CA GLU A 115 -10.22 -16.28 -8.75
C GLU A 115 -9.18 -15.72 -7.76
N VAL A 116 -7.93 -15.53 -8.22
CA VAL A 116 -6.83 -14.98 -7.41
C VAL A 116 -7.20 -13.61 -6.82
N CYS A 117 -7.64 -12.66 -7.66
CA CYS A 117 -7.97 -11.30 -7.23
C CYS A 117 -9.21 -11.22 -6.33
N SER A 118 -10.08 -12.24 -6.35
CA SER A 118 -11.23 -12.32 -5.44
C SER A 118 -10.84 -12.76 -4.03
N ASN A 119 -9.70 -13.45 -3.89
CA ASN A 119 -9.17 -13.92 -2.61
C ASN A 119 -8.15 -12.94 -2.00
N ILE A 120 -7.20 -12.44 -2.80
CA ILE A 120 -6.15 -11.52 -2.34
C ILE A 120 -6.41 -10.08 -2.82
N PRO A 121 -6.00 -9.04 -2.06
CA PRO A 121 -5.25 -9.10 -0.81
C PRO A 121 -6.12 -9.09 0.46
N ALA A 122 -7.43 -9.35 0.34
CA ALA A 122 -8.30 -9.47 1.51
C ALA A 122 -7.81 -10.56 2.48
N ASN A 123 -7.44 -11.73 1.92
CA ASN A 123 -6.86 -12.86 2.63
C ASN A 123 -5.36 -13.00 2.35
N ALA A 124 -4.67 -13.76 3.20
CA ALA A 124 -3.29 -14.13 2.96
C ALA A 124 -3.16 -15.02 1.70
N PRO A 125 -2.08 -14.86 0.91
CA PRO A 125 -1.84 -15.71 -0.24
C PRO A 125 -1.54 -17.16 0.19
N LYS A 126 -2.05 -18.13 -0.58
CA LYS A 126 -1.90 -19.58 -0.35
C LYS A 126 -1.11 -20.28 -1.46
N THR A 127 -0.90 -19.62 -2.59
CA THR A 127 -0.12 -20.12 -3.72
C THR A 127 0.94 -19.11 -4.14
N PHE A 128 1.93 -19.55 -4.91
CA PHE A 128 2.96 -18.66 -5.44
C PHE A 128 2.37 -17.54 -6.33
N TRP A 129 1.37 -17.86 -7.14
CA TRP A 129 0.67 -16.86 -7.96
C TRP A 129 -0.03 -15.82 -7.07
N GLU A 130 -0.81 -16.28 -6.08
CA GLU A 130 -1.45 -15.38 -5.14
C GLU A 130 -0.44 -14.50 -4.42
N ALA A 131 0.73 -15.03 -4.02
CA ALA A 131 1.77 -14.26 -3.37
C ALA A 131 2.30 -13.12 -4.27
N LEU A 132 2.64 -13.43 -5.52
CA LEU A 132 3.10 -12.42 -6.47
C LEU A 132 2.03 -11.35 -6.75
N GLN A 133 0.78 -11.75 -6.96
CA GLN A 133 -0.32 -10.81 -7.22
C GLN A 133 -0.66 -9.98 -5.96
N HIS A 134 -0.57 -10.58 -4.77
CA HIS A 134 -0.76 -9.90 -3.49
C HIS A 134 0.30 -8.81 -3.29
N TYR A 135 1.59 -9.14 -3.49
CA TYR A 135 2.67 -8.16 -3.50
C TYR A 135 2.43 -7.05 -4.54
N TRP A 136 2.03 -7.42 -5.77
CA TRP A 136 1.83 -6.45 -6.84
C TRP A 136 0.72 -5.44 -6.54
N PHE A 137 -0.39 -5.88 -5.95
CA PHE A 137 -1.43 -4.94 -5.50
C PHE A 137 -0.93 -3.99 -4.40
N ILE A 138 -0.13 -4.49 -3.46
CA ILE A 138 0.46 -3.65 -2.40
C ILE A 138 1.43 -2.64 -3.00
N HIS A 139 2.32 -3.07 -3.89
CA HIS A 139 3.25 -2.20 -4.60
C HIS A 139 2.50 -1.06 -5.29
N LEU A 140 1.49 -1.40 -6.12
CA LEU A 140 0.68 -0.40 -6.82
C LEU A 140 -0.07 0.52 -5.85
N GLY A 141 -0.60 -0.01 -4.75
CA GLY A 141 -1.26 0.77 -3.71
C GLY A 141 -0.34 1.84 -3.13
N VAL A 142 0.86 1.46 -2.68
CA VAL A 142 1.83 2.36 -2.05
C VAL A 142 2.28 3.47 -3.01
N ILE A 143 2.64 3.13 -4.26
CA ILE A 143 3.17 4.11 -5.20
C ILE A 143 2.10 5.01 -5.83
N THR A 144 0.82 4.64 -5.69
CA THR A 144 -0.31 5.47 -6.12
C THR A 144 -0.79 6.37 -4.98
N GLU A 145 -0.65 5.93 -3.73
CA GLU A 145 -0.97 6.74 -2.55
C GLU A 145 -0.07 7.99 -2.47
N TYR A 146 1.24 7.81 -2.69
CA TYR A 146 2.20 8.90 -2.75
C TYR A 146 3.25 8.65 -3.84
N ASN A 147 3.81 9.74 -4.36
CA ASN A 147 5.04 9.69 -5.17
C ASN A 147 6.26 9.45 -4.26
N THR A 148 6.42 8.23 -3.78
CA THR A 148 7.51 7.82 -2.88
C THR A 148 8.84 7.70 -3.60
N TRP A 149 9.95 8.01 -2.93
CA TRP A 149 11.26 7.57 -3.40
C TRP A 149 11.34 6.04 -3.48
N ASP A 150 12.03 5.56 -4.51
CA ASP A 150 12.34 4.14 -4.79
C ASP A 150 11.13 3.21 -4.95
N ALA A 151 9.94 3.77 -5.20
CA ALA A 151 8.71 3.02 -5.36
C ALA A 151 8.43 2.15 -4.12
N PHE A 152 8.29 0.83 -4.30
CA PHE A 152 8.16 -0.14 -3.22
C PHE A 152 8.81 -1.47 -3.64
N ASN A 153 9.56 -2.12 -2.75
CA ASN A 153 10.36 -3.30 -3.08
C ASN A 153 9.91 -4.52 -2.27
N PRO A 154 9.88 -5.75 -2.82
CA PRO A 154 9.47 -6.94 -2.06
C PRO A 154 10.55 -7.41 -1.07
N GLY A 155 11.75 -6.84 -1.14
CA GLY A 155 12.92 -7.21 -0.36
C GLY A 155 13.48 -8.54 -0.83
N ARG A 156 13.57 -9.48 0.10
CA ARG A 156 14.13 -10.81 -0.13
C ARG A 156 13.06 -11.75 -0.70
N LEU A 157 12.67 -11.51 -1.95
CA LEU A 157 11.58 -12.24 -2.64
C LEU A 157 11.84 -13.75 -2.78
N ASP A 158 13.11 -14.16 -2.75
CA ASP A 158 13.57 -15.54 -2.88
C ASP A 158 13.50 -16.35 -1.58
N GLN A 159 13.14 -15.73 -0.45
CA GLN A 159 13.08 -16.34 0.89
C GLN A 159 11.64 -16.68 1.30
#